data_AF-A0A820PSS2-F1
#
_entry.id   AF-A0A820PSS2-F1
#
_cell.length_a   1.000
_cell.length_b   1.000
_cell.length_c   1.000
_cell.angle_alpha   90.00
_cell.angle_beta   90.00
_cell.angle_gamma   90.00
#
_symmetry.space_group_name_H-M   'P 1'
#
loop_
_entity.id
_entity.type
_entity.pdbx_description
1 polymer ?
#
loop_
_entity_poly.entity_id
_entity_poly.type
_entity_poly.pdbx_seq_one_letter_code
_entity_poly.pdbx_strand_id
1 'polypeptide(L)'
;MQIRTYTMSGPVKIVKTKLFIGNLDPSTQPEELNELCSPFGTVLEASVIKDYGFVHYGSIEEAEKAANALNNKDFHGKRLRVE
;
A
#
# COMPACT_ATOMS: atom_id res chain seq x y z
N MET A 1 30.92 -4.86 22.95
CA MET A 1 30.09 -4.82 21.73
C MET A 1 28.72 -4.27 22.10
N GLN A 2 28.51 -2.96 21.95
CA GLN A 2 27.20 -2.34 22.24
C GLN A 2 26.25 -2.62 21.07
N ILE A 3 25.22 -3.41 21.36
CA ILE A 3 24.05 -3.57 20.51
C ILE A 3 23.39 -2.19 20.35
N ARG A 4 23.24 -1.72 19.11
CA ARG A 4 22.61 -0.44 18.79
C ARG A 4 21.13 -0.52 19.18
N THR A 5 20.77 -0.01 20.35
CA THR A 5 19.38 0.24 20.72
C THR A 5 18.88 1.43 19.90
N TYR A 6 18.05 1.18 18.88
CA TYR A 6 17.25 2.25 18.27
C TYR A 6 16.10 2.59 19.21
N THR A 7 16.34 3.51 20.15
CA THR A 7 15.28 4.19 20.89
C THR A 7 14.60 5.18 19.93
N MET A 8 13.49 4.79 19.32
CA MET A 8 12.60 5.72 18.62
C MET A 8 11.78 6.49 19.66
N SER A 9 12.39 7.49 20.30
CA SER A 9 11.70 8.47 21.15
C SER A 9 11.01 9.52 20.29
N GLY A 10 9.86 9.17 19.75
CA GLY A 10 8.84 10.06 19.18
C GLY A 10 7.49 9.36 19.32
N PRO A 11 6.34 10.00 19.11
CA PRO A 11 5.14 9.21 18.87
C PRO A 11 5.51 8.25 17.75
N VAL A 12 5.45 6.94 18.02
CA VAL A 12 5.50 5.94 16.96
C VAL A 12 4.24 6.21 16.15
N LYS A 13 4.32 7.16 15.20
CA LYS A 13 3.44 7.17 14.06
C LYS A 13 3.72 5.82 13.46
N ILE A 14 2.83 4.88 13.74
CA ILE A 14 2.75 3.63 12.99
C ILE A 14 2.61 4.13 11.56
N VAL A 15 3.74 4.16 10.84
CA VAL A 15 3.83 4.80 9.53
C VAL A 15 3.04 3.89 8.60
N LYS A 16 1.74 4.15 8.48
CA LYS A 16 0.83 3.49 7.53
C LYS A 16 1.12 3.94 6.10
N THR A 17 2.39 4.11 5.75
CA THR A 17 2.81 4.40 4.37
C THR A 17 2.73 3.15 3.52
N LYS A 18 2.75 1.96 4.13
CA LYS A 18 2.56 0.67 3.46
C LYS A 18 1.10 0.25 3.54
N LEU A 19 0.50 0.07 2.38
CA LEU A 19 -0.85 -0.44 2.18
C LEU A 19 -0.82 -1.89 1.72
N PHE A 20 -1.71 -2.69 2.27
CA PHE A 20 -1.98 -4.05 1.82
C PHE A 20 -3.24 -4.06 0.95
N ILE A 21 -3.11 -4.52 -0.29
CA ILE A 21 -4.23 -4.63 -1.24
C ILE A 21 -4.54 -6.11 -1.46
N GLY A 22 -5.63 -6.59 -0.87
CA GLY A 22 -6.12 -7.95 -1.03
C GLY A 22 -7.30 -8.06 -1.99
N ASN A 23 -7.66 -9.30 -2.31
CA ASN A 23 -8.75 -9.63 -3.24
C ASN A 23 -8.49 -9.09 -4.67
N LEU A 24 -7.22 -9.07 -5.07
CA LEU A 24 -6.84 -8.78 -6.44
C LEU A 24 -7.22 -9.97 -7.34
N ASP A 25 -7.45 -9.68 -8.61
CA ASP A 25 -7.56 -10.74 -9.60
C ASP A 25 -6.16 -11.34 -9.84
N PRO A 26 -6.00 -12.67 -9.93
CA PRO A 26 -4.70 -13.29 -10.23
C PRO A 26 -4.11 -12.87 -11.58
N SER A 27 -4.91 -12.27 -12.46
CA SER A 27 -4.45 -11.68 -13.72
C SER A 27 -3.93 -10.24 -13.55
N THR A 28 -4.13 -9.63 -12.38
CA THR A 28 -3.70 -8.26 -12.08
C THR A 28 -2.19 -8.20 -12.06
N GLN A 29 -1.63 -7.29 -12.84
CA GLN A 29 -0.20 -7.06 -12.89
C GLN A 29 0.25 -5.94 -11.94
N PRO A 30 1.51 -5.96 -11.47
CA PRO A 30 2.06 -4.90 -10.64
C PRO A 30 2.04 -3.53 -11.34
N GLU A 31 2.15 -3.49 -12.66
CA GLU A 31 2.03 -2.27 -13.45
C GLU A 31 0.64 -1.65 -13.32
N GLU A 32 -0.43 -2.47 -13.42
CA GLU A 32 -1.81 -2.00 -13.24
C GLU A 32 -2.06 -1.51 -11.81
N LEU A 33 -1.51 -2.21 -10.80
CA LEU A 33 -1.62 -1.78 -9.41
C LEU A 33 -0.92 -0.43 -9.20
N ASN A 34 0.24 -0.25 -9.83
CA ASN A 34 0.99 1.00 -9.76
C ASN A 34 0.24 2.14 -10.45
N GLU A 35 -0.27 1.94 -11.66
CA GLU A 35 -1.10 2.93 -12.37
C GLU A 35 -2.36 3.30 -11.58
N LEU A 36 -3.00 2.30 -10.96
CA LEU A 36 -4.15 2.47 -10.09
C LEU A 36 -3.80 3.32 -8.86
N CYS A 37 -2.60 3.18 -8.31
CA CYS A 37 -2.11 3.86 -7.11
C CYS A 37 -1.51 5.26 -7.38
N SER A 38 -0.91 5.46 -8.55
CA SER A 38 -0.25 6.68 -8.99
C SER A 38 -1.05 7.99 -8.80
N PRO A 39 -2.38 8.06 -9.08
CA PRO A 39 -3.14 9.30 -8.88
C PRO A 39 -3.37 9.67 -7.41
N PHE A 40 -3.14 8.75 -6.47
CA PHE A 40 -3.33 8.99 -5.05
C PHE A 40 -2.08 9.52 -4.35
N GLY A 41 -0.90 9.24 -4.90
CA GLY A 41 0.37 9.79 -4.46
C GLY A 41 1.57 9.06 -5.03
N THR A 42 2.75 9.35 -4.47
CA THR A 42 4.01 8.79 -4.95
C THR A 42 4.22 7.38 -4.42
N VAL A 43 4.05 6.39 -5.31
CA VAL A 43 4.37 4.98 -5.03
C VAL A 43 5.89 4.80 -5.04
N LEU A 44 6.46 4.53 -3.87
CA LEU A 44 7.86 4.16 -3.71
C LEU A 44 8.12 2.71 -4.10
N GLU A 45 7.18 1.82 -3.78
CA GLU A 45 7.30 0.39 -4.05
C GLU A 45 5.90 -0.18 -4.29
N ALA A 46 5.72 -0.97 -5.34
CA ALA A 46 4.52 -1.76 -5.57
C ALA A 46 4.93 -3.20 -5.89
N SER A 47 4.30 -4.15 -5.24
CA SER A 47 4.54 -5.57 -5.49
C SER A 47 3.22 -6.33 -5.48
N VAL A 48 3.02 -7.22 -6.44
CA VAL A 48 1.83 -8.06 -6.56
C VAL A 48 2.26 -9.52 -6.47
N ILE A 49 1.56 -10.28 -5.64
CA ILE A 49 1.77 -11.71 -5.41
C ILE A 49 0.42 -12.41 -5.49
N LYS A 50 0.14 -13.02 -6.64
CA LYS A 50 -1.10 -13.77 -6.92
C LYS A 50 -2.35 -12.91 -6.70
N ASP A 51 -3.00 -13.07 -5.55
CA ASP A 51 -4.30 -12.50 -5.18
C ASP A 51 -4.19 -11.32 -4.19
N TYR A 52 -2.96 -10.90 -3.86
CA TYR A 52 -2.69 -9.75 -3.00
C TYR A 52 -1.47 -8.96 -3.46
N GLY A 53 -1.35 -7.73 -2.99
CA GLY A 53 -0.27 -6.82 -3.32
C GLY A 53 0.02 -5.85 -2.18
N PHE A 54 1.18 -5.21 -2.26
CA PHE A 54 1.65 -4.26 -1.27
C PHE A 54 2.08 -3.00 -2.00
N VAL A 55 1.71 -1.84 -1.47
CA VAL A 55 2.09 -0.55 -2.02
C VAL A 55 2.65 0.31 -0.91
N HIS A 56 3.85 0.84 -1.11
CA HIS A 56 4.52 1.75 -0.20
C HIS A 56 4.50 3.15 -0.79
N TYR A 57 3.94 4.10 -0.06
CA TYR A 57 3.91 5.52 -0.42
C TYR A 57 5.00 6.33 0.28
N GLY A 58 5.29 7.51 -0.28
CA GLY A 58 6.21 8.48 0.33
C GLY A 58 5.67 9.10 1.62
N SER A 59 4.36 9.30 1.70
CA SER A 59 3.71 9.98 2.82
C SER A 59 2.49 9.22 3.33
N ILE A 60 2.18 9.39 4.62
CA ILE A 60 1.00 8.77 5.24
C ILE A 60 -0.29 9.34 4.63
N GLU A 61 -0.33 10.64 4.33
CA GLU A 61 -1.51 11.29 3.75
C GLU A 61 -1.85 10.71 2.37
N GLU A 62 -0.83 10.44 1.55
CA GLU A 62 -0.96 9.78 0.24
C GLU A 62 -1.47 8.34 0.40
N ALA A 63 -0.91 7.61 1.36
CA ALA A 63 -1.31 6.24 1.65
C ALA A 63 -2.75 6.15 2.17
N GLU A 64 -3.16 7.01 3.11
CA GLU A 64 -4.54 7.03 3.61
C GLU A 64 -5.54 7.42 2.53
N LYS A 65 -5.17 8.37 1.65
CA LYS A 65 -6.00 8.76 0.50
C LYS A 65 -6.18 7.59 -0.46
N ALA A 66 -5.09 6.89 -0.79
CA ALA A 66 -5.14 5.70 -1.63
C ALA A 66 -5.96 4.58 -0.97
N ALA A 67 -5.74 4.31 0.32
CA ALA A 67 -6.46 3.28 1.06
C ALA A 67 -7.97 3.54 1.03
N ASN A 68 -8.41 4.75 1.35
CA ASN A 68 -9.85 5.08 1.36
C ASN A 68 -10.47 5.04 -0.04
N ALA A 69 -9.72 5.43 -1.08
CA ALA A 69 -10.24 5.47 -2.45
C ALA A 69 -10.22 4.10 -3.15
N LEU A 70 -9.24 3.25 -2.83
CA LEU A 70 -9.08 1.92 -3.40
C LEU A 70 -9.81 0.84 -2.60
N ASN A 71 -9.98 1.03 -1.30
CA ASN A 71 -10.75 0.10 -0.49
C ASN A 71 -12.20 0.07 -0.98
N ASN A 72 -12.72 -1.14 -1.21
CA ASN A 72 -14.03 -1.41 -1.79
C ASN A 72 -14.23 -0.98 -3.25
N LYS A 73 -13.18 -0.55 -3.95
CA LYS A 73 -13.23 -0.24 -5.38
C LYS A 73 -13.40 -1.53 -6.19
N ASP A 74 -14.24 -1.48 -7.21
CA ASP A 74 -14.39 -2.59 -8.15
C ASP A 74 -13.27 -2.54 -9.20
N PHE A 75 -12.55 -3.65 -9.33
CA PHE A 75 -11.42 -3.81 -10.24
C PHE A 75 -11.39 -5.25 -10.75
N HIS A 76 -11.42 -5.45 -12.07
CA HIS A 76 -11.54 -6.77 -12.71
C HIS A 76 -12.72 -7.61 -12.18
N GLY A 77 -13.83 -6.98 -11.81
CA GLY A 77 -15.01 -7.65 -11.24
C GLY A 77 -14.83 -8.15 -9.81
N LYS A 78 -13.76 -7.73 -9.13
CA LYS A 78 -13.51 -7.98 -7.71
C LYS A 78 -13.44 -6.68 -6.93
N ARG A 79 -13.91 -6.71 -5.69
CA ARG A 79 -13.79 -5.57 -4.77
C ARG A 79 -12.43 -5.60 -4.07
N LEU A 80 -11.59 -4.63 -4.35
CA LEU A 80 -10.30 -4.49 -3.70
C LEU A 80 -10.48 -4.25 -2.20
N ARG A 81 -9.63 -4.88 -1.40
CA ARG A 81 -9.59 -4.66 0.05
C ARG A 81 -8.28 -3.99 0.39
N VAL A 82 -8.32 -2.77 0.93
CA VAL A 82 -7.09 -2.06 1.31
C VAL A 82 -7.04 -1.87 2.83
N GLU A 83 -5.93 -2.28 3.45
CA GLU A 83 -5.61 -2.13 4.88
C GLU A 83 -4.26 -1.45 5.13
#